data_AF-A0A4Q3CBK5-F1
#
_entry.id   AF-A0A4Q3CBK5-F1
#
_cell.length_a   1.000
_cell.length_b   1.000
_cell.length_c   1.000
_cell.angle_alpha   90.00
_cell.angle_beta   90.00
_cell.angle_gamma   90.00
#
_symmetry.space_group_name_H-M   'P 1'
#
loop_
_entity.id
_entity.type
_entity.pdbx_description
1 polymer ?
#
loop_
_entity_poly.entity_id
_entity_poly.type
_entity_poly.pdbx_seq_one_letter_code
_entity_poly.pdbx_strand_id
1 'polypeptide(L)'
;MDVHPYELMGSILLWAAIFGFAGAKLFNALENWDAFMKDPVGMLIGFSGLTFYGGLICGGAAVLYIANKNGVKPFTMLDIGAAGMMLSYGLGRIGCQMAGDGDWGIPNLKPKPSWFSWAPDWMWSFKYPHNVDMSDYDNRIPGCIGKYCNELRLPVYPTPFYETVVCLILFFILWKMRHRVKAPGVFFGIYMIMAGVERFFVELIRVNTKYVVAGIPFTQAEMISVIMVVGGLLLIYFGNKRFTKTGAVNA
;
A
#
# COMPACT_ATOMS: atom_id res chain seq x y z
N MET A 1 4.72 31.15 18.92
CA MET A 1 5.51 29.93 19.18
C MET A 1 5.96 29.44 17.83
N ASP A 2 7.20 29.77 17.47
CA ASP A 2 7.81 29.37 16.19
C ASP A 2 8.25 27.91 16.31
N VAL A 3 7.30 26.98 16.25
CA VAL A 3 7.61 25.56 16.23
C VAL A 3 8.15 25.23 14.85
N HIS A 4 9.39 24.78 14.78
CA HIS A 4 9.99 24.42 13.49
C HIS A 4 9.41 23.09 12.98
N PRO A 5 9.29 22.89 11.65
CA PRO A 5 8.71 21.67 11.09
C PRO A 5 9.36 20.35 11.53
N TYR A 6 10.66 20.35 11.85
CA TYR A 6 11.36 19.15 12.33
C TYR A 6 10.96 18.77 13.76
N GLU A 7 10.55 19.73 14.59
CA GLU A 7 10.12 19.49 15.98
C GLU A 7 8.74 18.84 16.02
N LEU A 8 7.89 19.18 15.04
CA LEU A 8 6.58 18.58 14.86
C LEU A 8 6.64 17.12 14.38
N MET A 9 7.72 16.73 13.71
CA MET A 9 7.81 15.41 13.06
C MET A 9 7.70 14.27 14.08
N GLY A 10 8.38 14.37 15.22
CA GLY A 10 8.32 13.35 16.27
C GLY A 10 6.90 13.18 16.82
N SER A 11 6.20 14.29 17.09
CA SER A 11 4.81 14.25 17.55
C SER A 11 3.87 13.69 16.50
N ILE A 12 4.01 14.10 15.23
CA ILE A 12 3.19 13.60 14.12
C ILE A 12 3.37 12.08 13.97
N LEU A 13 4.61 11.57 14.01
CA LEU A 13 4.89 10.14 13.92
C LEU A 13 4.29 9.34 15.08
N LEU A 14 4.43 9.85 16.31
CA LEU A 14 3.87 9.21 17.50
C LEU A 14 2.34 9.10 17.39
N TRP A 15 1.68 10.19 17.03
CA TRP A 15 0.23 10.19 16.88
C TRP A 15 -0.24 9.35 15.68
N ALA A 16 0.51 9.34 14.59
CA ALA A 16 0.24 8.46 13.45
C ALA A 16 0.29 6.98 13.87
N ALA A 17 1.27 6.59 14.68
CA ALA A 17 1.38 5.22 15.20
C ALA A 17 0.20 4.90 16.12
N ILE A 18 -0.09 5.74 17.12
CA ILE A 18 -1.18 5.51 18.08
C ILE A 18 -2.53 5.37 17.37
N PHE A 19 -2.90 6.34 16.53
CA PHE A 19 -4.19 6.32 15.83
C PHE A 19 -4.22 5.31 14.69
N GLY A 20 -3.09 4.99 14.08
CA GLY A 20 -2.97 3.93 13.08
C GLY A 20 -3.24 2.55 13.69
N PHE A 21 -2.58 2.20 14.79
CA PHE A 21 -2.83 0.94 15.49
C PHE A 21 -4.25 0.87 16.08
N ALA A 22 -4.70 1.94 16.74
CA ALA A 22 -6.05 2.00 17.30
C ALA A 22 -7.12 1.88 16.20
N GLY A 23 -6.94 2.56 15.06
CA GLY A 23 -7.84 2.48 13.92
C GLY A 23 -7.87 1.10 13.29
N ALA A 24 -6.71 0.46 13.08
CA ALA A 24 -6.62 -0.88 12.53
C ALA A 24 -7.35 -1.91 13.42
N LYS A 25 -7.27 -1.76 14.75
CA LYS A 25 -8.00 -2.58 15.71
C LYS A 25 -9.49 -2.33 15.73
N LEU A 26 -9.89 -1.06 15.72
CA LEU A 26 -11.29 -0.68 15.70
C LEU A 26 -11.98 -1.22 14.45
N PHE A 27 -11.37 -1.06 13.27
CA PHE A 27 -11.94 -1.58 12.03
C PHE A 27 -11.97 -3.10 12.00
N ASN A 28 -10.96 -3.80 12.53
CA ASN A 28 -11.01 -5.25 12.67
C ASN A 28 -12.17 -5.69 13.57
N ALA A 29 -12.41 -4.98 14.68
CA ALA A 29 -13.56 -5.25 15.56
C ALA A 29 -14.91 -5.00 14.88
N LEU A 30 -15.00 -3.98 14.02
CA LEU A 30 -16.21 -3.68 13.24
C LEU A 30 -16.45 -4.72 12.13
N GLU A 31 -15.40 -5.15 11.43
CA GLU A 31 -15.50 -6.16 10.36
C GLU A 31 -15.84 -7.55 10.92
N ASN A 32 -15.28 -7.91 12.07
CA ASN A 32 -15.49 -9.21 12.72
C ASN A 32 -16.34 -9.08 14.00
N TRP A 33 -17.48 -8.39 13.89
CA TRP A 33 -18.34 -8.06 15.03
C TRP A 33 -18.77 -9.27 15.88
N ASP A 34 -19.09 -10.39 15.22
CA ASP A 34 -19.50 -11.63 15.91
C ASP A 34 -18.36 -12.27 16.72
N ALA A 35 -17.12 -12.13 16.25
CA ALA A 35 -15.93 -12.57 16.99
C ALA A 35 -15.58 -11.60 18.11
N PHE A 36 -15.73 -10.29 17.86
CA PHE A 36 -15.50 -9.24 18.84
C PHE A 36 -16.44 -9.35 20.05
N MET A 37 -17.73 -9.62 19.83
CA MET A 37 -18.69 -9.80 20.93
C MET A 37 -18.39 -11.01 21.82
N LYS A 38 -17.60 -11.98 21.34
CA LYS A 38 -17.20 -13.17 22.11
C LYS A 38 -15.94 -12.94 22.96
N ASP A 39 -14.97 -12.19 22.45
CA ASP A 39 -13.76 -11.85 23.18
C ASP A 39 -13.26 -10.42 22.84
N PRO A 40 -13.88 -9.38 23.45
CA PRO A 40 -13.59 -7.99 23.10
C PRO A 40 -12.20 -7.56 23.59
N VAL A 41 -11.74 -8.09 24.73
CA VAL A 41 -10.44 -7.71 25.31
C VAL A 41 -9.30 -8.38 24.55
N GLY A 42 -9.40 -9.68 24.26
CA GLY A 42 -8.38 -10.40 23.52
C GLY A 42 -8.23 -9.89 22.09
N MET A 43 -9.33 -9.52 21.44
CA MET A 43 -9.30 -9.00 20.07
C MET A 43 -8.71 -7.58 19.97
N LEU A 44 -8.97 -6.71 20.95
CA LEU A 44 -8.41 -5.36 20.96
C LEU A 44 -6.94 -5.31 21.39
N ILE A 45 -6.53 -6.14 22.35
CA ILE A 45 -5.16 -6.13 22.90
C ILE A 45 -4.22 -7.10 22.16
N GLY A 46 -4.74 -8.16 21.54
CA GLY A 46 -3.91 -9.16 20.86
C GLY A 46 -3.10 -8.57 19.70
N PHE A 47 -1.99 -9.19 19.33
CA PHE A 47 -1.18 -8.74 18.17
C PHE A 47 -1.75 -9.15 16.81
N SER A 48 -2.80 -9.98 16.79
CA SER A 48 -3.46 -10.46 15.57
C SER A 48 -4.71 -9.64 15.20
N GLY A 49 -5.10 -9.64 13.93
CA GLY A 49 -6.29 -8.95 13.44
C GLY A 49 -6.09 -7.42 13.38
N LEU A 50 -5.43 -6.98 12.31
CA LEU A 50 -5.21 -5.56 12.01
C LEU A 50 -5.74 -5.27 10.61
N THR A 51 -6.81 -4.50 10.53
CA THR A 51 -7.37 -4.09 9.23
C THR A 51 -6.60 -2.90 8.68
N PHE A 52 -6.03 -3.07 7.48
CA PHE A 52 -5.23 -2.04 6.81
C PHE A 52 -5.99 -0.71 6.63
N TYR A 53 -7.25 -0.76 6.20
CA TYR A 53 -8.07 0.43 5.95
C TYR A 53 -8.25 1.29 7.21
N GLY A 54 -8.47 0.66 8.36
CA GLY A 54 -8.60 1.37 9.64
C GLY A 54 -7.33 2.11 10.02
N GLY A 55 -6.17 1.48 9.81
CA GLY A 55 -4.88 2.11 10.08
C GLY A 55 -4.61 3.30 9.17
N LEU A 56 -4.88 3.15 7.87
CA LEU A 56 -4.68 4.21 6.88
C LEU A 56 -5.60 5.42 7.15
N ILE A 57 -6.89 5.19 7.39
CA ILE A 57 -7.87 6.26 7.57
C ILE A 57 -7.63 7.00 8.89
N CYS A 58 -7.55 6.28 10.01
CA CYS A 58 -7.40 6.90 11.32
C CYS A 58 -6.01 7.53 11.49
N GLY A 59 -4.95 6.84 11.06
CA GLY A 59 -3.58 7.37 11.10
C GLY A 59 -3.42 8.60 10.21
N GLY A 60 -3.92 8.53 8.97
CA GLY A 60 -3.88 9.67 8.03
C GLY A 60 -4.67 10.86 8.54
N ALA A 61 -5.88 10.65 9.07
CA ALA A 61 -6.69 11.72 9.65
C ALA A 61 -6.01 12.39 10.84
N ALA A 62 -5.38 11.60 11.73
CA ALA A 62 -4.63 12.15 12.87
C ALA A 62 -3.45 13.01 12.43
N VAL A 63 -2.68 12.54 11.44
CA VAL A 63 -1.57 13.30 10.85
C VAL A 63 -2.05 14.63 10.28
N LEU A 64 -3.10 14.60 9.45
CA LEU A 64 -3.64 15.81 8.81
C LEU A 64 -4.22 16.79 9.84
N TYR A 65 -4.89 16.29 10.87
CA TYR A 65 -5.44 17.10 11.95
C TYR A 65 -4.35 17.81 12.76
N ILE A 66 -3.32 17.08 13.19
CA ILE A 66 -2.21 17.64 13.99
C ILE A 66 -1.37 18.60 13.14
N ALA A 67 -1.08 18.25 11.89
CA ALA A 67 -0.39 19.13 10.96
C ALA A 67 -1.14 20.46 10.80
N ASN A 68 -2.46 20.39 10.57
CA ASN A 68 -3.29 21.58 10.41
C ASN A 68 -3.37 22.43 11.69
N LYS A 69 -3.46 21.80 12.86
CA LYS A 69 -3.44 22.49 14.16
C LYS A 69 -2.14 23.25 14.40
N ASN A 70 -1.03 22.79 13.83
CA ASN A 70 0.29 23.41 13.94
C ASN A 70 0.65 24.26 12.71
N GLY A 71 -0.32 24.68 11.90
CA GLY A 71 -0.12 25.64 10.80
C GLY A 71 0.34 25.04 9.47
N VAL A 72 0.49 23.72 9.35
CA VAL A 72 0.80 23.05 8.09
C VAL A 72 -0.49 22.68 7.37
N LYS A 73 -0.71 23.26 6.17
CA LYS A 73 -1.92 23.00 5.38
C LYS A 73 -2.02 21.51 4.99
N PRO A 74 -3.21 20.89 5.04
CA PRO A 74 -3.39 19.47 4.74
C PRO A 74 -2.84 19.03 3.37
N PHE A 75 -3.06 19.80 2.31
CA PHE A 75 -2.55 19.47 0.97
C PHE A 75 -1.02 19.48 0.90
N THR A 76 -0.37 20.38 1.64
CA THR A 76 1.09 20.40 1.76
C THR A 76 1.57 19.17 2.53
N MET A 77 0.85 18.77 3.58
CA MET A 77 1.19 17.55 4.33
C MET A 77 1.05 16.29 3.48
N LEU A 78 0.02 16.21 2.64
CA LEU A 78 -0.15 15.12 1.67
C LEU A 78 1.02 15.06 0.68
N ASP A 79 1.45 16.20 0.14
CA ASP A 79 2.62 16.24 -0.75
C ASP A 79 3.90 15.79 -0.03
N ILE A 80 4.11 16.18 1.24
CA ILE A 80 5.25 15.73 2.05
C ILE A 80 5.24 14.19 2.19
N GLY A 81 4.05 13.62 2.42
CA GLY A 81 3.88 12.17 2.60
C GLY A 81 4.02 11.35 1.31
N ALA A 82 3.79 11.95 0.13
CA ALA A 82 3.65 11.24 -1.16
C ALA A 82 4.78 10.25 -1.47
N ALA A 83 6.03 10.71 -1.42
CA ALA A 83 7.18 9.82 -1.65
C ALA A 83 7.33 8.79 -0.53
N GLY A 84 7.11 9.19 0.72
CA GLY A 84 7.19 8.29 1.88
C GLY A 84 6.20 7.13 1.80
N MET A 85 4.97 7.37 1.34
CA MET A 85 3.96 6.32 1.17
C MET A 85 4.33 5.30 0.09
N MET A 86 4.90 5.77 -1.03
CA MET A 86 5.38 4.86 -2.08
C MET A 86 6.49 3.95 -1.56
N LEU A 87 7.43 4.51 -0.78
CA LEU A 87 8.48 3.74 -0.14
C LEU A 87 7.92 2.76 0.90
N SER A 88 6.99 3.21 1.76
CA SER A 88 6.42 2.37 2.81
C SER A 88 5.66 1.18 2.24
N TYR A 89 4.94 1.37 1.13
CA TYR A 89 4.26 0.28 0.43
C TYR A 89 5.26 -0.74 -0.14
N GLY A 90 6.29 -0.26 -0.84
CA GLY A 90 7.35 -1.14 -1.37
C GLY A 90 8.06 -1.96 -0.29
N LEU A 91 8.32 -1.36 0.88
CA LEU A 91 8.88 -2.05 2.04
C LEU A 91 7.90 -3.07 2.63
N GLY A 92 6.61 -2.75 2.72
CA GLY A 92 5.59 -3.69 3.18
C GLY A 92 5.52 -4.94 2.30
N ARG A 93 5.66 -4.78 0.99
CA ARG A 93 5.66 -5.88 0.01
C ARG A 93 6.85 -6.84 0.13
N ILE A 94 7.98 -6.38 0.70
CA ILE A 94 9.08 -7.28 1.08
C ILE A 94 8.62 -8.27 2.15
N GLY A 95 7.83 -7.79 3.12
CA GLY A 95 7.23 -8.64 4.15
C GLY A 95 6.33 -9.72 3.55
N CYS A 96 5.44 -9.33 2.63
CA CYS A 96 4.58 -10.27 1.89
C CYS A 96 5.41 -11.31 1.13
N GLN A 97 6.48 -10.88 0.44
CA GLN A 97 7.38 -11.76 -0.30
C GLN A 97 8.05 -12.79 0.60
N MET A 98 8.48 -12.38 1.80
CA MET A 98 9.18 -13.25 2.75
C MET A 98 8.24 -14.19 3.49
N ALA A 99 7.03 -13.72 3.83
CA ALA A 99 6.05 -14.50 4.57
C ALA A 99 5.33 -15.53 3.68
N GLY A 100 5.12 -15.22 2.40
CA GLY A 100 4.22 -16.02 1.56
C GLY A 100 2.80 -15.96 2.12
N ASP A 101 2.23 -14.77 2.17
CA ASP A 101 0.92 -14.48 2.77
C ASP A 101 -0.25 -14.51 1.78
N GLY A 102 -0.06 -15.11 0.60
CA GLY A 102 -1.10 -15.18 -0.43
C GLY A 102 -1.05 -14.04 -1.45
N ASP A 103 -0.12 -13.09 -1.31
CA ASP A 103 -0.05 -11.93 -2.21
C ASP A 103 0.60 -12.18 -3.59
N TRP A 104 0.74 -13.43 -3.99
CA TRP A 104 1.35 -13.86 -5.25
C TRP A 104 0.38 -13.84 -6.45
N GLY A 105 0.96 -14.00 -7.64
CA GLY A 105 0.24 -13.96 -8.91
C GLY A 105 -0.32 -15.32 -9.35
N ILE A 106 -0.80 -15.35 -10.60
CA ILE A 106 -1.27 -16.58 -11.26
C ILE A 106 -0.12 -17.60 -11.41
N PRO A 107 -0.43 -18.91 -11.56
CA PRO A 107 0.57 -19.92 -11.86
C PRO A 107 1.41 -19.57 -13.09
N ASN A 108 2.74 -19.67 -12.93
CA ASN A 108 3.72 -19.36 -13.97
C ASN A 108 4.55 -20.61 -14.34
N LEU A 109 4.08 -21.33 -15.35
CA LEU A 109 4.81 -22.46 -15.94
C LEU A 109 5.66 -22.06 -17.15
N LYS A 110 5.72 -20.76 -17.49
CA LYS A 110 6.45 -20.30 -18.66
C LYS A 110 7.95 -20.32 -18.37
N PRO A 111 8.79 -20.79 -19.31
CA PRO A 111 10.24 -20.75 -19.13
C PRO A 111 10.71 -19.30 -18.96
N LYS A 112 11.76 -19.12 -18.16
CA LYS A 112 12.37 -17.81 -17.94
C LYS A 112 12.91 -17.26 -19.27
N PRO A 113 12.59 -16.01 -19.66
CA PRO A 113 13.09 -15.42 -20.89
C PRO A 113 14.62 -15.36 -20.93
N SER A 114 15.23 -15.50 -22.11
CA SER A 114 16.69 -15.51 -22.28
C SER A 114 17.37 -14.22 -21.82
N TRP A 115 16.73 -13.07 -22.02
CA TRP A 115 17.22 -11.76 -21.54
C TRP A 115 17.19 -11.62 -20.00
N PHE A 116 16.41 -12.46 -19.32
CA PHE A 116 16.30 -12.51 -17.85
C PHE A 116 17.07 -13.68 -17.23
N SER A 117 17.95 -14.31 -18.02
CA SER A 117 18.79 -15.45 -17.58
C SER A 117 19.71 -15.12 -16.40
N TRP A 118 20.17 -13.87 -16.30
CA TRP A 118 21.06 -13.40 -15.23
C TRP A 118 20.41 -13.39 -13.83
N ALA A 119 19.07 -13.35 -13.76
CA ALA A 119 18.35 -13.28 -12.50
C ALA A 119 18.08 -14.69 -11.93
N PRO A 120 18.07 -14.86 -10.60
CA PRO A 120 17.61 -16.08 -9.94
C PRO A 120 16.21 -16.52 -10.39
N ASP A 121 15.97 -17.83 -10.45
CA ASP A 121 14.70 -18.39 -10.95
C ASP A 121 13.48 -17.96 -10.13
N TRP A 122 13.65 -17.78 -8.81
CA TRP A 122 12.60 -17.31 -7.92
C TRP A 122 12.07 -15.92 -8.29
N MET A 123 12.87 -15.08 -8.97
CA MET A 123 12.42 -13.76 -9.43
C MET A 123 11.48 -13.85 -10.63
N TRP A 124 11.37 -15.02 -11.29
CA TRP A 124 10.45 -15.25 -12.39
C TRP A 124 9.26 -16.13 -11.97
N SER A 125 9.56 -17.22 -11.26
CA SER A 125 8.59 -18.21 -10.83
C SER A 125 8.99 -18.77 -9.48
N PHE A 126 8.12 -18.64 -8.48
CA PHE A 126 8.42 -19.00 -7.09
C PHE A 126 7.31 -19.85 -6.47
N LYS A 127 7.69 -20.79 -5.59
CA LYS A 127 6.75 -21.70 -4.92
C LYS A 127 6.39 -21.30 -3.48
N TYR A 128 7.02 -20.26 -2.93
CA TYR A 128 6.80 -19.82 -1.54
C TYR A 128 6.85 -20.99 -0.54
N PRO A 129 8.04 -21.60 -0.33
CA PRO A 129 8.20 -22.59 0.72
C PRO A 129 7.91 -21.95 2.08
N HIS A 130 7.28 -22.71 2.97
CA HIS A 130 6.87 -22.23 4.31
C HIS A 130 5.89 -21.06 4.28
N ASN A 131 4.98 -21.01 3.28
CA ASN A 131 3.99 -19.95 3.18
C ASN A 131 3.07 -19.90 4.41
N VAL A 132 2.84 -18.70 4.94
CA VAL A 132 1.98 -18.49 6.12
C VAL A 132 0.49 -18.58 5.82
N ASP A 133 0.10 -18.39 4.56
CA ASP A 133 -1.28 -18.55 4.07
C ASP A 133 -1.76 -20.00 4.16
N MET A 134 -0.84 -20.97 4.28
CA MET A 134 -1.13 -22.41 4.33
C MET A 134 -1.84 -22.93 3.07
N SER A 135 -1.67 -22.22 1.95
CA SER A 135 -2.07 -22.69 0.62
C SER A 135 -1.34 -23.99 0.26
N ASP A 136 -2.05 -24.91 -0.39
CA ASP A 136 -1.56 -26.27 -0.71
C ASP A 136 -1.00 -27.02 0.52
N TYR A 137 -1.76 -27.03 1.63
CA TYR A 137 -1.36 -27.65 2.91
C TYR A 137 -0.99 -29.15 2.81
N ASP A 138 -1.48 -29.83 1.77
CA ASP A 138 -1.21 -31.23 1.46
C ASP A 138 0.15 -31.43 0.76
N ASN A 139 0.68 -30.39 0.11
CA ASN A 139 1.98 -30.41 -0.56
C ASN A 139 3.12 -30.07 0.41
N ARG A 140 3.48 -31.04 1.25
CA ARG A 140 4.49 -30.88 2.30
C ARG A 140 5.92 -30.98 1.78
N ILE A 141 6.79 -30.14 2.33
CA ILE A 141 8.24 -30.17 2.07
C ILE A 141 8.83 -31.42 2.74
N PRO A 142 9.52 -32.32 2.00
CA PRO A 142 10.11 -33.53 2.56
C PRO A 142 11.07 -33.20 3.72
N GLY A 143 10.88 -33.87 4.87
CA GLY A 143 11.73 -33.68 6.05
C GLY A 143 11.41 -32.44 6.90
N CYS A 144 10.39 -31.64 6.55
CA CYS A 144 9.96 -30.49 7.36
C CYS A 144 8.92 -30.91 8.42
N ILE A 145 9.14 -30.51 9.67
CA ILE A 145 8.23 -30.74 10.79
C ILE A 145 7.81 -29.38 11.36
N GLY A 146 6.50 -29.09 11.35
CA GLY A 146 5.98 -27.81 11.82
C GLY A 146 4.71 -27.38 11.12
N LYS A 147 4.16 -26.24 11.54
CA LYS A 147 2.90 -25.69 11.02
C LYS A 147 3.04 -25.18 9.58
N TYR A 148 4.14 -24.50 9.27
CA TYR A 148 4.41 -23.88 7.97
C TYR A 148 5.39 -24.74 7.18
N CYS A 149 5.02 -25.99 6.90
CA CYS A 149 5.88 -26.97 6.22
C CYS A 149 5.32 -27.39 4.85
N ASN A 150 4.63 -26.48 4.19
CA ASN A 150 4.02 -26.63 2.88
C ASN A 150 4.62 -25.62 1.89
N GLU A 151 4.54 -25.94 0.61
CA GLU A 151 4.89 -25.06 -0.50
C GLU A 151 3.82 -25.16 -1.59
N LEU A 152 3.74 -24.16 -2.46
CA LEU A 152 2.80 -24.19 -3.58
C LEU A 152 3.13 -25.33 -4.54
N ARG A 153 2.09 -26.05 -4.96
CA ARG A 153 2.18 -27.15 -5.92
C ARG A 153 2.69 -26.63 -7.27
N LEU A 154 2.10 -25.53 -7.73
CA LEU A 154 2.51 -24.84 -8.94
C LEU A 154 3.29 -23.57 -8.59
N PRO A 155 4.39 -23.28 -9.28
CA PRO A 155 5.09 -22.03 -9.06
C PRO A 155 4.29 -20.87 -9.68
N VAL A 156 4.37 -19.70 -9.06
CA VAL A 156 3.55 -18.52 -9.37
C VAL A 156 4.44 -17.32 -9.67
N TYR A 157 3.87 -16.29 -10.32
CA TYR A 157 4.56 -15.00 -10.43
C TYR A 157 4.74 -14.38 -9.03
N PRO A 158 5.97 -14.00 -8.63
CA PRO A 158 6.21 -13.35 -7.34
C PRO A 158 5.80 -11.88 -7.37
N THR A 159 4.50 -11.60 -7.45
CA THR A 159 3.96 -10.24 -7.54
C THR A 159 4.41 -9.31 -6.40
N PRO A 160 4.54 -9.74 -5.12
CA PRO A 160 5.04 -8.85 -4.07
C PRO A 160 6.46 -8.35 -4.35
N PHE A 161 7.32 -9.20 -4.92
CA PHE A 161 8.64 -8.78 -5.36
C PHE A 161 8.57 -7.75 -6.50
N TYR A 162 7.71 -7.96 -7.49
CA TYR A 162 7.51 -7.00 -8.59
C TYR A 162 7.00 -5.66 -8.07
N GLU A 163 6.02 -5.67 -7.17
CA GLU A 163 5.50 -4.47 -6.49
C GLU A 163 6.61 -3.75 -5.74
N THR A 164 7.44 -4.44 -4.95
CA THR A 164 8.59 -3.83 -4.26
C THR A 164 9.52 -3.12 -5.26
N VAL A 165 9.92 -3.80 -6.34
CA VAL A 165 10.85 -3.23 -7.32
C VAL A 165 10.25 -2.00 -7.99
N VAL A 166 8.99 -2.09 -8.44
CA VAL A 166 8.29 -0.96 -9.09
C VAL A 166 8.14 0.20 -8.11
N CYS A 167 7.70 -0.04 -6.88
CA CYS A 167 7.52 1.01 -5.88
C CYS A 167 8.83 1.68 -5.48
N LEU A 168 9.95 0.95 -5.41
CA LEU A 168 11.27 1.57 -5.20
C LEU A 168 11.66 2.48 -6.37
N ILE A 169 11.44 2.04 -7.61
CA ILE A 169 11.67 2.87 -8.80
C ILE A 169 10.79 4.12 -8.78
N LEU A 170 9.49 3.96 -8.53
CA LEU A 170 8.53 5.07 -8.46
C LEU A 170 8.87 6.03 -7.31
N PHE A 171 9.35 5.51 -6.17
CA PHE A 171 9.86 6.32 -5.08
C PHE A 171 11.03 7.20 -5.53
N PHE A 172 12.04 6.65 -6.21
CA PHE A 172 13.18 7.45 -6.69
C PHE A 172 12.75 8.49 -7.74
N ILE A 173 11.79 8.16 -8.61
CA ILE A 173 11.22 9.12 -9.57
C ILE A 173 10.54 10.28 -8.82
N LEU A 174 9.64 9.97 -7.87
CA LEU A 174 8.97 10.97 -7.04
C LEU A 174 9.99 11.81 -6.26
N TRP A 175 10.97 11.15 -5.64
CA TRP A 175 12.02 11.81 -4.87
C TRP A 175 12.82 12.79 -5.73
N LYS A 176 13.17 12.42 -6.97
CA LYS A 176 13.85 13.31 -7.91
C LYS A 176 12.97 14.49 -8.35
N MET A 177 11.66 14.29 -8.45
CA MET A 177 10.69 15.32 -8.85
C MET A 177 10.27 16.26 -7.71
N ARG A 178 10.54 15.93 -6.45
CA ARG A 178 10.01 16.65 -5.27
C ARG A 178 10.24 18.16 -5.25
N HIS A 179 11.34 18.62 -5.86
CA HIS A 179 11.69 20.05 -5.92
C HIS A 179 11.11 20.78 -7.13
N ARG A 180 10.53 20.06 -8.09
CA ARG A 180 9.98 20.64 -9.32
C ARG A 180 8.52 21.04 -9.20
N VAL A 181 7.78 20.41 -8.28
CA VAL A 181 6.34 20.63 -8.10
C VAL A 181 6.12 21.56 -6.90
N LYS A 182 5.61 22.78 -7.17
CA LYS A 182 5.41 23.82 -6.14
C LYS A 182 3.95 24.00 -5.71
N ALA A 183 3.01 23.57 -6.56
CA ALA A 183 1.59 23.73 -6.31
C ALA A 183 1.10 22.70 -5.27
N PRO A 184 0.49 23.13 -4.14
CA PRO A 184 0.02 22.21 -3.10
C PRO A 184 -1.04 21.22 -3.61
N GLY A 185 -0.89 19.95 -3.24
CA GLY A 185 -1.74 18.82 -3.61
C GLY A 185 -1.40 18.17 -4.96
N VAL A 186 -0.58 18.82 -5.79
CA VAL A 186 -0.22 18.30 -7.12
C VAL A 186 0.74 17.12 -7.00
N PHE A 187 1.69 17.17 -6.06
CA PHE A 187 2.68 16.11 -5.91
C PHE A 187 2.07 14.82 -5.36
N PHE A 188 1.14 14.93 -4.40
CA PHE A 188 0.32 13.80 -3.96
C PHE A 188 -0.60 13.29 -5.07
N GLY A 189 -1.14 14.17 -5.92
CA GLY A 189 -1.91 13.74 -7.11
C GLY A 189 -1.09 12.90 -8.10
N ILE A 190 0.17 13.27 -8.34
CA ILE A 190 1.11 12.47 -9.15
C ILE A 190 1.34 11.10 -8.50
N TYR A 191 1.57 11.06 -7.18
CA TYR A 191 1.68 9.81 -6.44
C TYR A 191 0.43 8.92 -6.61
N MET A 192 -0.78 9.47 -6.47
CA MET A 192 -2.02 8.72 -6.63
C MET A 192 -2.15 8.09 -8.03
N ILE A 193 -1.78 8.84 -9.07
CA ILE A 193 -1.79 8.30 -10.45
C ILE A 193 -0.77 7.17 -10.58
N MET A 194 0.47 7.38 -10.12
CA MET A 194 1.53 6.36 -10.22
C MET A 194 1.17 5.08 -9.45
N ALA A 195 0.65 5.21 -8.23
CA ALA A 195 0.21 4.09 -7.41
C ALA A 195 -1.05 3.40 -7.99
N GLY A 196 -2.00 4.15 -8.54
CA GLY A 196 -3.16 3.56 -9.22
C GLY A 196 -2.75 2.75 -10.45
N VAL A 197 -1.87 3.30 -11.30
CA VAL A 197 -1.37 2.63 -12.50
C VAL A 197 -0.60 1.36 -12.14
N GLU A 198 0.29 1.41 -11.16
CA GLU A 198 1.02 0.23 -10.67
C GLU A 198 0.04 -0.87 -10.22
N ARG A 199 -0.95 -0.49 -9.40
CA ARG A 199 -1.95 -1.43 -8.89
C ARG A 199 -2.79 -2.07 -9.97
N PHE A 200 -3.11 -1.32 -11.03
CA PHE A 200 -3.82 -1.87 -12.19
C PHE A 200 -3.01 -2.95 -12.91
N PHE A 201 -1.71 -2.72 -13.14
CA PHE A 201 -0.86 -3.70 -13.83
C PHE A 201 -0.61 -4.97 -13.02
N VAL A 202 -0.42 -4.83 -11.71
CA VAL A 202 -0.22 -5.97 -10.80
C VAL A 202 -1.47 -6.84 -10.76
N GLU A 203 -2.65 -6.21 -10.76
CA GLU A 203 -3.93 -6.91 -10.75
C GLU A 203 -4.12 -7.83 -11.96
N LEU A 204 -3.61 -7.45 -13.14
CA LEU A 204 -3.66 -8.31 -14.33
C LEU A 204 -2.90 -9.63 -14.13
N ILE A 205 -1.94 -9.66 -13.21
CA ILE A 205 -1.11 -10.82 -12.89
C ILE A 205 -1.70 -11.60 -11.70
N ARG A 206 -2.53 -10.98 -10.86
CA ARG A 206 -3.09 -11.62 -9.64
C ARG A 206 -4.37 -12.40 -9.91
N VAL A 207 -4.61 -13.41 -9.06
CA VAL A 207 -5.85 -14.20 -9.05
C VAL A 207 -6.85 -13.52 -8.10
N ASN A 208 -7.56 -12.50 -8.58
CA ASN A 208 -8.57 -11.84 -7.77
C ASN A 208 -9.99 -12.16 -8.25
N THR A 209 -10.91 -12.24 -7.28
CA THR A 209 -12.33 -12.43 -7.51
C THR A 209 -12.91 -11.19 -8.20
N LYS A 210 -13.59 -11.43 -9.33
CA LYS A 210 -14.28 -10.37 -10.09
C LYS A 210 -15.63 -10.10 -9.45
N TYR A 211 -15.86 -8.89 -8.98
CA TYR A 211 -17.17 -8.44 -8.52
C TYR A 211 -17.94 -7.90 -9.73
N VAL A 212 -19.24 -8.17 -9.83
CA VAL A 212 -20.05 -7.58 -10.91
C VAL A 212 -20.65 -6.28 -10.40
N VAL A 213 -20.15 -5.15 -10.89
CA VAL A 213 -20.69 -3.81 -10.59
C VAL A 213 -21.31 -3.27 -11.88
N ALA A 214 -22.60 -2.94 -11.84
CA ALA A 214 -23.33 -2.39 -13.01
C ALA A 214 -23.24 -3.26 -14.29
N GLY A 215 -23.16 -4.58 -14.16
CA GLY A 215 -23.09 -5.53 -15.28
C GLY A 215 -21.69 -5.72 -15.89
N ILE A 216 -20.67 -5.04 -15.36
CA ILE A 216 -19.27 -5.19 -15.78
C ILE A 216 -18.50 -5.90 -14.65
N PRO A 217 -17.74 -6.97 -14.95
CA PRO A 217 -16.87 -7.60 -13.95
C PRO A 217 -15.69 -6.67 -13.65
N PHE A 218 -15.60 -6.20 -12.41
CA PHE A 218 -14.56 -5.33 -11.88
C PHE A 218 -13.97 -5.94 -10.60
N THR A 219 -12.66 -5.95 -10.46
CA THR A 219 -12.05 -6.32 -9.16
C THR A 219 -12.06 -5.12 -8.21
N GLN A 220 -12.01 -5.39 -6.90
CA GLN A 220 -11.92 -4.34 -5.89
C GLN A 220 -10.67 -3.46 -6.12
N ALA A 221 -9.57 -4.06 -6.55
CA ALA A 221 -8.32 -3.36 -6.83
C ALA A 221 -8.39 -2.50 -8.10
N GLU A 222 -9.08 -2.95 -9.15
CA GLU A 222 -9.34 -2.12 -10.35
C GLU A 222 -10.15 -0.87 -9.97
N MET A 223 -11.17 -1.01 -9.11
CA MET A 223 -11.99 0.12 -8.67
C MET A 223 -11.16 1.14 -7.88
N ILE A 224 -10.33 0.65 -6.95
CA ILE A 224 -9.42 1.51 -6.16
C ILE A 224 -8.43 2.21 -7.09
N SER A 225 -7.86 1.50 -8.08
CA SER A 225 -6.95 2.08 -9.06
C SER A 225 -7.60 3.24 -9.84
N VAL A 226 -8.81 3.04 -10.35
CA VAL A 226 -9.55 4.08 -11.08
C VAL A 226 -9.80 5.30 -10.19
N ILE A 227 -10.24 5.07 -8.95
CA ILE A 227 -10.45 6.15 -7.96
C ILE A 227 -9.14 6.91 -7.71
N MET A 228 -8.01 6.20 -7.57
CA MET A 228 -6.71 6.83 -7.37
C MET A 228 -6.27 7.67 -8.57
N VAL A 229 -6.42 7.14 -9.80
CA VAL A 229 -6.05 7.87 -11.02
C VAL A 229 -6.94 9.12 -11.20
N VAL A 230 -8.26 8.97 -11.10
CA VAL A 230 -9.20 10.09 -11.25
C VAL A 230 -9.00 11.12 -10.14
N GLY A 231 -8.88 10.68 -8.88
CA GLY A 231 -8.61 11.56 -7.75
C GLY A 231 -7.29 12.33 -7.91
N GLY A 232 -6.24 11.66 -8.40
CA GLY A 232 -4.96 12.28 -8.69
C GLY A 232 -5.04 13.35 -9.78
N LEU A 233 -5.77 13.07 -10.88
CA LEU A 233 -6.00 14.04 -11.96
C LEU A 233 -6.74 15.28 -11.45
N LEU A 234 -7.79 15.09 -10.63
CA LEU A 234 -8.53 16.20 -10.04
C LEU A 234 -7.65 17.04 -9.11
N LEU A 235 -6.82 16.41 -8.27
CA LEU A 235 -5.88 17.12 -7.40
C LEU A 235 -4.86 17.94 -8.19
N ILE A 236 -4.33 17.40 -9.28
CA ILE A 236 -3.42 18.13 -10.17
C ILE A 236 -4.12 19.33 -10.79
N TYR A 237 -5.32 19.14 -11.34
CA TYR A 237 -6.08 20.21 -11.99
C TYR A 237 -6.43 21.33 -11.01
N PHE A 238 -7.03 21.00 -9.86
CA PHE A 238 -7.41 22.01 -8.86
C PHE A 238 -6.21 22.63 -8.15
N GLY A 239 -5.15 21.86 -7.89
CA GLY A 239 -3.91 22.34 -7.29
C GLY A 239 -3.23 23.40 -8.16
N ASN A 240 -3.08 23.13 -9.45
CA ASN A 240 -2.52 24.09 -10.41
C ASN A 240 -3.41 25.33 -10.56
N LYS A 241 -4.73 25.15 -10.69
CA LYS A 241 -5.68 26.28 -10.82
C LYS A 241 -5.64 27.21 -9.61
N ARG A 242 -5.50 26.67 -8.40
CA ARG A 242 -5.34 27.46 -7.16
C ARG A 242 -4.00 28.18 -7.15
N PHE A 243 -2.91 27.51 -7.52
CA PHE A 243 -1.57 28.08 -7.52
C PHE A 243 -1.43 29.27 -8.49
N THR A 244 -1.94 29.14 -9.72
CA THR A 244 -1.92 30.23 -10.72
C THR A 244 -2.73 31.44 -10.25
N LYS A 245 -3.91 31.23 -9.63
CA LYS A 245 -4.72 32.32 -9.08
C LYS A 245 -3.99 33.08 -7.97
N THR A 246 -3.37 32.37 -7.03
CA THR A 246 -2.59 33.03 -5.96
C THR A 246 -1.38 33.78 -6.51
N GLY A 247 -0.70 33.23 -7.52
CA GLY A 247 0.41 33.91 -8.20
C GLY A 247 -0.02 35.19 -8.93
N ALA A 248 -1.19 35.20 -9.55
CA ALA A 248 -1.74 36.36 -10.24
C ALA A 248 -2.31 37.45 -9.31
N VAL A 249 -2.73 37.09 -8.08
CA VAL A 249 -3.21 38.05 -7.07
C VAL A 249 -2.04 38.72 -6.32
N ASN A 250 -0.88 38.05 -6.26
CA ASN A 250 0.31 38.53 -5.57
C ASN A 250 1.35 39.17 -6.51
N ALA A 251 1.05 39.30 -7.80
CA ALA A 251 1.87 39.97 -8.82
C ALA A 251 1.27 41.34 -9.15
#